data_AF-A9PHD7-F1
#
_entry.id   AF-A9PHD7-F1
#
_cell.length_a   1.000
_cell.length_b   1.000
_cell.length_c   1.000
_cell.angle_alpha   90.00
_cell.angle_beta   90.00
_cell.angle_gamma   90.00
#
_symmetry.space_group_name_H-M   'P 1'
#
loop_
_entity.id
_entity.type
_entity.pdbx_description
1 polymer ?
#
loop_
_entity_poly.entity_id
_entity_poly.type
_entity_poly.pdbx_seq_one_letter_code
_entity_poly.pdbx_strand_id
1 'polypeptide(L)'
;MAISMMRSALLRNSLRSASKPSAPTRRGFSSSAHHDDAYEAAKWEKIAYLGAATCTILAIYNLSKGHPHYETPPEYPYLHIRNKEFPWGPNGLFEVKEDHH
;
A
#
# COMPACT_ATOMS: atom_id res chain seq x y z
N MET A 1 64.28 21.54 39.01
CA MET A 1 63.84 22.49 40.05
C MET A 1 62.48 23.02 39.66
N ALA A 2 61.46 22.77 40.48
CA ALA A 2 60.12 23.30 40.30
C ALA A 2 59.97 24.55 41.18
N ILE A 3 59.40 25.64 40.64
CA ILE A 3 58.75 26.69 41.42
C ILE A 3 57.53 27.16 40.64
N SER A 4 56.36 26.94 41.22
CA SER A 4 55.07 27.48 40.83
C SER A 4 54.97 28.95 41.22
N MET A 5 54.27 29.78 40.44
CA MET A 5 53.52 30.91 40.99
C MET A 5 52.20 31.10 40.25
N MET A 6 51.15 30.73 40.98
CA MET A 6 49.76 31.04 40.69
C MET A 6 49.50 32.52 40.97
N ARG A 7 48.88 33.25 40.03
CA ARG A 7 48.18 34.49 40.33
C ARG A 7 46.85 34.55 39.57
N SER A 8 45.81 34.29 40.34
CA SER A 8 44.41 34.49 40.04
C SER A 8 44.14 35.96 39.69
N ALA A 9 43.55 36.21 38.52
CA ALA A 9 42.86 37.46 38.21
C ALA A 9 41.37 37.13 38.05
N LEU A 10 40.66 37.35 39.14
CA LEU A 10 39.22 37.30 39.22
C LEU A 10 38.58 38.36 38.30
N LEU A 11 37.42 38.00 37.76
CA LEU A 11 36.30 38.88 37.42
C LEU A 11 36.52 39.92 36.31
N ARG A 12 35.93 39.65 35.13
CA ARG A 12 35.13 40.64 34.41
C ARG A 12 34.06 39.94 33.57
N ASN A 13 32.95 39.68 34.24
CA ASN A 13 31.64 39.42 33.67
C ASN A 13 31.23 40.64 32.82
N SER A 14 31.26 40.52 31.50
CA SER A 14 30.59 41.45 30.59
C SER A 14 29.69 40.64 29.66
N LEU A 15 28.45 40.52 30.12
CA LEU A 15 27.20 40.38 29.37
C LEU A 15 27.36 40.12 27.86
N ARG A 16 27.65 38.88 27.47
CA ARG A 16 27.10 38.35 26.22
C ARG A 16 25.68 37.90 26.51
N SER A 17 24.76 38.87 26.42
CA SER A 17 23.37 38.58 26.05
C SER A 17 23.39 38.02 24.63
N ALA A 18 23.71 36.74 24.50
CA ALA A 18 23.37 35.94 23.36
C ALA A 18 22.38 34.92 23.90
N SER A 19 21.11 35.16 23.63
CA SER A 19 20.06 34.16 23.76
C SER A 19 20.60 32.86 23.17
N LYS A 20 20.87 31.85 24.01
CA LYS A 20 20.97 30.48 23.50
C LYS A 20 19.66 30.26 22.75
N PRO A 21 19.65 29.94 21.45
CA PRO A 21 18.45 29.39 20.87
C PRO A 21 18.13 28.18 21.73
N SER A 22 16.96 28.22 22.39
CA SER A 22 16.41 27.05 23.06
C SER A 22 16.54 25.92 22.06
N ALA A 23 17.31 24.88 22.39
CA ALA A 23 17.43 23.72 21.51
C ALA A 23 16.00 23.33 21.14
N PRO A 24 15.67 23.16 19.85
CA PRO A 24 14.31 22.85 19.46
C PRO A 24 13.89 21.65 20.29
N THR A 25 12.77 21.78 21.03
CA THR A 25 12.19 20.68 21.81
C THR A 25 12.18 19.48 20.88
N ARG A 26 13.04 18.49 21.18
CA ARG A 26 13.14 17.28 20.39
C ARG A 26 11.76 16.68 20.46
N ARG A 27 10.95 16.87 19.40
CA ARG A 27 9.63 16.28 19.30
C ARG A 27 9.91 14.78 19.36
N GLY A 28 9.67 14.17 20.51
CA GLY A 28 9.74 12.73 20.63
C GLY A 28 8.74 12.22 19.62
N PHE A 29 9.23 11.56 18.57
CA PHE A 29 8.34 10.78 17.74
C PHE A 29 7.58 9.85 18.68
N SER A 30 6.25 9.83 18.58
CA SER A 30 5.40 8.94 19.37
C SER A 30 5.61 7.45 19.04
N SER A 31 6.75 7.08 18.46
CA SER A 31 7.18 5.69 18.29
C SER A 31 7.48 5.14 19.69
N SER A 32 6.59 4.31 20.21
CA SER A 32 6.88 3.55 21.43
C SER A 32 8.20 2.82 21.26
N ALA A 33 9.16 3.02 22.15
CA ALA A 33 10.48 2.37 22.12
C ALA A 33 10.42 0.83 22.28
N HIS A 34 9.21 0.28 22.39
CA HIS A 34 8.89 -1.15 22.48
C HIS A 34 8.17 -1.71 21.24
N HIS A 35 8.11 -0.96 20.12
CA HIS A 35 7.56 -1.52 18.89
C HIS A 35 8.62 -2.33 18.16
N ASP A 36 8.39 -3.65 18.06
CA ASP A 36 9.24 -4.54 17.28
C ASP A 36 8.76 -4.55 15.83
N ASP A 37 9.26 -3.59 15.05
CA ASP A 37 8.90 -3.42 13.63
C ASP A 37 9.14 -4.69 12.81
N ALA A 38 10.17 -5.47 13.15
CA ALA A 38 10.49 -6.71 12.46
C ALA A 38 9.45 -7.80 12.75
N TYR A 39 9.03 -7.93 14.01
CA TYR A 39 7.96 -8.84 14.39
C TYR A 39 6.63 -8.46 13.74
N GLU A 40 6.30 -7.17 13.72
CA GLU A 40 5.05 -6.67 13.12
C GLU A 40 5.03 -6.85 11.61
N ALA A 41 6.15 -6.59 10.91
CA ALA A 41 6.29 -6.90 9.49
C ALA A 41 6.14 -8.41 9.22
N ALA A 42 6.82 -9.25 9.99
CA ALA A 42 6.74 -10.71 9.86
C ALA A 42 5.32 -11.25 10.11
N LYS A 43 4.55 -10.61 11.01
CA LYS A 43 3.14 -10.95 11.24
C LYS A 43 2.31 -10.69 9.99
N TRP A 44 2.42 -9.49 9.41
CA TRP A 44 1.67 -9.13 8.22
C TRP A 44 2.09 -9.94 6.99
N GLU A 45 3.38 -10.27 6.87
CA GLU A 45 3.89 -11.18 5.84
C GLU A 45 3.21 -12.55 5.92
N LYS A 46 3.13 -13.15 7.12
CA LYS A 46 2.48 -14.45 7.32
C LYS A 46 0.99 -14.40 6.99
N ILE A 47 0.29 -13.36 7.43
CA ILE A 47 -1.14 -13.17 7.14
C ILE A 47 -1.35 -13.01 5.63
N ALA A 48 -0.50 -12.22 4.97
CA ALA A 48 -0.57 -12.00 3.53
C ALA A 48 -0.32 -13.30 2.76
N TYR A 49 0.68 -14.09 3.15
CA TYR A 49 0.92 -15.40 2.51
C TYR A 49 -0.22 -16.38 2.73
N LEU A 50 -0.79 -16.43 3.95
CA LEU A 50 -1.96 -17.25 4.23
C LEU A 50 -3.17 -16.82 3.38
N GLY A 51 -3.42 -15.52 3.28
CA GLY A 51 -4.47 -14.96 2.45
C GLY A 51 -4.24 -15.22 0.96
N ALA A 52 -3.03 -15.01 0.46
CA ALA A 52 -2.66 -15.26 -0.92
C ALA A 52 -2.84 -16.73 -1.29
N ALA A 53 -2.37 -17.65 -0.44
CA ALA A 53 -2.53 -19.08 -0.66
C ALA A 53 -4.01 -19.51 -0.66
N THR A 54 -4.78 -19.08 0.35
CA THR A 54 -6.20 -19.45 0.45
C THR A 54 -7.03 -18.88 -0.71
N CYS A 55 -6.86 -17.61 -1.05
CA CYS A 55 -7.52 -16.98 -2.20
C CYS A 55 -7.13 -17.63 -3.53
N THR A 56 -5.85 -17.97 -3.72
CA THR A 56 -5.39 -18.65 -4.95
C THR A 56 -5.99 -20.03 -5.08
N ILE A 57 -6.00 -20.83 -4.00
CA ILE A 57 -6.62 -22.17 -4.01
C ILE A 57 -8.11 -22.07 -4.29
N LEU A 58 -8.82 -21.12 -3.66
CA LEU A 58 -10.24 -20.91 -3.89
C LEU A 58 -10.54 -20.46 -5.33
N ALA A 59 -9.68 -19.62 -5.91
CA ALA A 59 -9.76 -19.24 -7.31
C ALA A 59 -9.59 -20.46 -8.21
N ILE A 60 -8.54 -21.25 -8.02
CA ILE A 60 -8.31 -22.48 -8.80
C ILE A 60 -9.54 -23.40 -8.72
N TYR A 61 -10.09 -23.63 -7.53
CA TYR A 61 -11.27 -24.48 -7.35
C TYR A 61 -12.54 -23.97 -8.04
N ASN A 62 -12.79 -22.66 -8.03
CA ASN A 62 -13.97 -22.10 -8.68
C ASN A 62 -13.81 -22.03 -10.20
N LEU A 63 -12.62 -21.64 -10.69
CA LEU A 63 -12.35 -21.55 -12.13
C LEU A 63 -12.13 -22.92 -12.79
N SER A 64 -11.83 -23.99 -12.04
CA SER A 64 -11.72 -25.34 -12.60
C SER A 64 -13.08 -25.95 -12.99
N LYS A 65 -14.19 -25.33 -12.59
CA LYS A 65 -15.54 -25.79 -12.93
C LYS A 65 -15.95 -25.20 -14.28
N GLY A 66 -16.61 -26.01 -15.11
CA GLY A 66 -17.26 -25.50 -16.31
C GLY A 66 -18.39 -24.52 -15.97
N HIS A 67 -18.62 -23.54 -16.83
CA HIS A 67 -19.75 -22.62 -16.73
C HIS A 67 -20.69 -22.88 -17.93
N PRO A 68 -21.72 -23.73 -17.78
CA PRO A 68 -22.63 -24.01 -18.87
C PRO A 68 -23.43 -22.75 -19.22
N HIS A 69 -23.37 -22.34 -20.49
CA HIS A 69 -24.27 -21.34 -21.02
C HIS A 69 -25.67 -21.94 -21.18
N TYR A 70 -26.67 -21.19 -20.75
CA TYR A 70 -28.07 -21.54 -20.99
C TYR A 70 -28.48 -21.15 -22.40
N GLU A 71 -29.60 -21.70 -22.85
CA GLU A 71 -30.20 -21.31 -24.13
C GLU A 71 -30.40 -19.80 -24.19
N THR A 72 -30.12 -19.23 -25.36
CA THR A 72 -30.29 -17.80 -25.59
C THR A 72 -31.75 -17.41 -25.39
N PRO A 73 -32.04 -16.33 -24.66
CA PRO A 73 -33.42 -15.87 -24.50
C PRO A 73 -34.01 -15.49 -25.86
N PRO A 74 -35.35 -15.44 -25.97
CA PRO A 74 -36.01 -14.95 -27.17
C PRO A 74 -35.50 -13.57 -27.60
N GLU A 75 -35.62 -13.27 -28.89
CA GLU A 75 -35.22 -11.98 -29.46
C GLU A 75 -36.13 -10.84 -28.98
N TYR A 76 -35.86 -10.34 -27.77
CA TYR A 76 -36.58 -9.21 -27.23
C TYR A 76 -36.14 -7.91 -27.93
N PRO A 77 -37.06 -6.96 -28.20
CA PRO A 77 -36.75 -5.71 -28.90
C PRO A 77 -35.69 -4.84 -28.22
N TYR A 78 -35.43 -5.08 -26.93
CA TYR A 78 -34.45 -4.35 -26.13
C TYR A 78 -33.09 -5.07 -26.02
N LEU A 79 -32.98 -6.30 -26.52
CA LEU A 79 -31.71 -7.03 -26.61
C LEU A 79 -31.09 -6.87 -27.99
N HIS A 80 -29.76 -6.99 -28.08
CA HIS A 80 -29.01 -6.89 -29.33
C HIS A 80 -29.29 -5.62 -30.18
N ILE A 81 -29.70 -4.51 -29.55
CA ILE A 81 -29.98 -3.24 -30.25
C ILE A 81 -28.71 -2.72 -30.92
N ARG A 82 -28.80 -2.36 -32.21
CA ARG A 82 -27.75 -1.66 -32.96
C ARG A 82 -28.28 -0.43 -33.68
N ASN A 83 -27.89 0.74 -33.17
CA ASN A 83 -28.18 2.04 -33.80
C ASN A 83 -27.15 2.41 -34.86
N LYS A 84 -25.93 1.88 -34.74
CA LYS A 84 -24.82 2.04 -35.68
C LYS A 84 -23.98 0.76 -35.66
N GLU A 85 -23.50 0.37 -36.83
CA GLU A 85 -22.60 -0.77 -36.96
C GLU A 85 -21.27 -0.53 -36.25
N PHE A 86 -20.70 -1.60 -35.70
CA PHE A 86 -19.36 -1.54 -35.15
C PHE A 86 -18.33 -1.46 -36.28
N PRO A 87 -17.18 -0.80 -36.06
CA PRO A 87 -16.16 -0.63 -37.10
C PRO A 87 -15.41 -1.93 -37.44
N TRP A 88 -15.55 -2.99 -36.65
CA TRP A 88 -14.84 -4.28 -36.84
C TRP A 88 -15.76 -5.43 -37.30
N GLY A 89 -17.08 -5.22 -37.42
CA GLY A 89 -18.01 -6.24 -37.88
C GLY A 89 -19.31 -6.33 -37.07
N PRO A 90 -20.12 -7.38 -37.30
CA PRO A 90 -21.48 -7.47 -36.74
C PRO A 90 -21.50 -7.79 -35.23
N ASN A 91 -20.51 -8.52 -34.71
CA ASN A 91 -20.51 -9.03 -33.34
C ASN A 91 -19.84 -8.08 -32.33
N GLY A 92 -20.22 -8.20 -31.05
CA GLY A 92 -19.57 -7.52 -29.93
C GLY A 92 -18.07 -7.78 -29.86
N LEU A 93 -17.32 -6.82 -29.31
CA LEU A 93 -15.86 -6.85 -29.27
C LEU A 93 -15.29 -8.10 -28.58
N PHE A 94 -16.00 -8.62 -27.57
CA PHE A 94 -15.62 -9.81 -26.81
C PHE A 94 -16.72 -10.88 -26.83
N GLU A 95 -17.57 -10.86 -27.87
CA GLU A 95 -18.69 -11.79 -27.98
C GLU A 95 -18.21 -13.12 -28.57
N VAL A 96 -18.41 -14.21 -27.84
CA VAL A 96 -18.28 -15.58 -28.34
C VAL A 96 -19.68 -16.11 -28.54
N LYS A 97 -20.03 -16.44 -29.78
CA LYS A 97 -21.30 -17.09 -30.10
C LYS A 97 -21.08 -18.60 -30.14
N GLU A 98 -21.97 -19.33 -29.49
CA GLU A 98 -22.02 -20.78 -29.67
C GLU A 98 -22.76 -21.04 -30.99
N ASP A 99 -22.00 -21.23 -32.07
CA ASP A 99 -22.55 -21.65 -33.36
C ASP A 99 -22.94 -23.13 -33.23
N HIS A 100 -24.18 -23.40 -32.82
CA HIS A 100 -24.76 -24.73 -32.95
C HIS A 100 -25.00 -25.00 -34.44
N HIS A 101 -23.98 -25.56 -35.11
CA HIS A 101 -24.09 -26.12 -36.47
C HIS A 101 -24.94 -27.38 -36.48
#